data_AF-A0A7W2M6B9-F1
#
_entry.id   AF-A0A7W2M6B9-F1
#
_cell.length_a   1.000
_cell.length_b   1.000
_cell.length_c   1.000
_cell.angle_alpha   90.00
_cell.angle_beta   90.00
_cell.angle_gamma   90.00
#
_symmetry.space_group_name_H-M   'P 1'
#
loop_
_entity.id
_entity.type
_entity.pdbx_description
1 polymer ?
#
loop_
_entity_poly.entity_id
_entity_poly.type
_entity_poly.pdbx_seq_one_letter_code
_entity_poly.pdbx_strand_id
1 'polypeptide(L)'
;MSHNLYIIYSKSQDKYYVGETININLRIAKNNNHSYKGSFTKIATDWKIVLDYECSTKDEALFLERFIKRMKSRKFIDKIIENNQILNDILNKR
;
A
#
# COMPACT_ATOMS: atom_id res chain seq x y z
N MET A 1 -2.82 -17.54 -5.01
CA MET A 1 -3.45 -17.03 -3.77
C MET A 1 -3.70 -15.54 -3.99
N SER A 2 -4.85 -15.06 -3.53
CA SER A 2 -5.16 -13.63 -3.53
C SER A 2 -4.19 -12.88 -2.60
N HIS A 3 -3.86 -11.66 -2.98
CA HIS A 3 -2.97 -10.77 -2.24
C HIS A 3 -3.58 -9.38 -2.25
N ASN A 4 -3.38 -8.62 -1.18
CA ASN A 4 -3.90 -7.27 -1.07
C ASN A 4 -2.78 -6.27 -1.31
N LEU A 5 -2.99 -5.37 -2.26
CA LEU A 5 -2.27 -4.11 -2.32
C LEU A 5 -2.84 -3.18 -1.25
N TYR A 6 -1.98 -2.60 -0.43
CA TYR A 6 -2.41 -1.65 0.59
C TYR A 6 -1.62 -0.35 0.56
N ILE A 7 -2.27 0.71 1.02
CA ILE A 7 -1.65 2.00 1.31
C ILE A 7 -1.98 2.35 2.76
N ILE A 8 -0.93 2.68 3.51
CA ILE A 8 -1.04 3.23 4.86
C ILE A 8 -0.52 4.67 4.88
N TYR A 9 -1.13 5.49 5.74
CA TYR A 9 -0.75 6.88 5.96
C TYR A 9 -0.41 7.11 7.43
N SER A 10 0.67 7.85 7.67
CA SER A 10 1.01 8.39 8.98
C SER A 10 0.74 9.89 8.97
N LYS A 11 -0.08 10.36 9.91
CA LYS A 11 -0.38 11.79 10.07
C LYS A 11 0.81 12.50 10.70
N SER A 12 1.50 11.85 11.64
CA SER A 12 2.66 12.43 12.33
C SER A 12 3.84 12.70 11.39
N GLN A 13 4.04 11.83 10.39
CA GLN A 13 5.12 11.97 9.40
C GLN A 13 4.67 12.63 8.10
N ASP A 14 3.36 12.82 7.90
CA ASP A 14 2.75 13.16 6.62
C ASP A 14 3.35 12.31 5.47
N LYS A 15 3.30 10.99 5.62
CA LYS A 15 3.86 10.06 4.62
C LYS A 15 2.92 8.91 4.33
N TYR A 16 2.89 8.54 3.05
CA TYR A 16 2.30 7.31 2.57
C TYR A 16 3.35 6.19 2.52
N TYR A 17 2.90 4.96 2.78
CA TYR A 17 3.64 3.74 2.49
C TYR A 17 2.73 2.80 1.70
N VAL A 18 3.29 2.22 0.64
CA VAL A 18 2.62 1.28 -0.26
C VAL A 18 3.30 -0.08 -0.14
N GLY A 19 2.52 -1.15 -0.03
CA GLY A 19 3.03 -2.51 0.01
C GLY A 19 1.96 -3.54 -0.33
N GLU A 20 2.36 -4.82 -0.35
CA GLU A 20 1.45 -5.95 -0.51
C GLU A 20 1.47 -6.89 0.70
N THR A 21 0.34 -7.55 0.95
CA THR A 21 0.26 -8.62 1.95
C THR A 21 -0.95 -9.52 1.75
N ILE A 22 -0.89 -10.73 2.29
CA ILE A 22 -2.04 -11.64 2.40
C ILE A 22 -2.91 -11.29 3.62
N ASN A 23 -2.36 -10.57 4.63
CA ASN A 23 -3.10 -10.22 5.85
C ASN A 23 -2.77 -8.79 6.29
N ILE A 24 -3.67 -7.87 5.91
CA ILE A 24 -3.52 -6.43 6.14
C ILE A 24 -3.51 -6.08 7.63
N ASN A 25 -4.43 -6.65 8.41
CA ASN A 25 -4.55 -6.40 9.85
C ASN A 25 -3.26 -6.76 10.61
N LEU A 26 -2.71 -7.95 10.32
CA LEU A 26 -1.44 -8.38 10.91
C LEU A 26 -0.29 -7.48 10.48
N ARG A 27 -0.27 -7.05 9.21
CA ARG A 27 0.78 -6.19 8.66
C ARG A 27 0.83 -4.83 9.36
N ILE A 28 -0.32 -4.18 9.57
CA ILE A 28 -0.37 -2.86 10.24
C ILE A 28 0.00 -2.98 11.70
N ALA A 29 -0.50 -4.00 12.40
CA ALA A 29 -0.11 -4.24 13.78
C ALA A 29 1.41 -4.37 13.90
N LYS A 30 2.05 -5.12 13.01
CA LYS A 30 3.52 -5.25 12.96
C LYS A 30 4.25 -3.95 12.59
N ASN A 31 3.68 -3.12 11.71
CA ASN A 31 4.26 -1.82 11.36
C ASN A 31 4.23 -0.85 12.54
N ASN A 32 3.07 -0.73 13.21
CA ASN A 32 2.90 0.12 14.39
C ASN A 32 3.71 -0.38 15.59
N ASN A 33 3.93 -1.70 15.70
CA ASN A 33 4.78 -2.31 16.73
C ASN A 33 6.26 -2.41 16.34
N HIS A 34 6.68 -1.81 15.21
CA HIS A 34 8.07 -1.78 14.77
C HIS A 34 8.74 -3.16 14.66
N SER A 35 7.97 -4.20 14.36
CA SER A 35 8.43 -5.59 14.43
C SER A 35 9.49 -5.95 13.37
N TYR A 36 9.62 -5.13 12.31
CA TYR A 36 10.55 -5.36 11.20
C TYR A 36 11.87 -4.60 11.39
N LYS A 37 12.98 -5.30 11.61
CA LYS A 37 14.34 -4.70 11.66
C LYS A 37 14.66 -3.95 10.35
N GLY A 38 15.15 -2.72 10.44
CA GLY A 38 15.51 -1.89 9.28
C GLY A 38 14.34 -1.40 8.40
N SER A 39 13.09 -1.64 8.77
CA SER A 39 11.94 -1.21 7.94
C SER A 39 11.74 0.31 7.97
N PHE A 40 11.44 0.89 6.79
CA PHE A 40 11.01 2.28 6.67
C PHE A 40 9.78 2.59 7.53
N THR A 41 8.86 1.64 7.70
CA THR A 41 7.65 1.85 8.52
C THR A 41 7.95 2.13 10.00
N LYS A 42 9.21 1.99 10.45
CA LYS A 42 9.62 2.35 11.80
C LYS A 42 9.65 3.85 12.10
N ILE A 43 9.55 4.70 11.08
CA ILE A 43 9.52 6.16 11.29
C ILE A 43 8.26 6.66 11.99
N ALA A 44 7.21 5.82 12.10
CA ALA A 44 5.93 6.20 12.69
C ALA A 44 5.22 5.01 13.36
N THR A 45 4.40 5.29 14.37
CA THR A 45 3.56 4.31 15.08
C THR A 45 2.05 4.55 14.84
N ASP A 46 1.70 5.59 14.09
CA ASP A 46 0.32 6.01 13.81
C ASP A 46 -0.14 5.63 12.40
N TRP A 47 0.40 4.55 11.83
CA TRP A 47 -0.01 4.11 10.50
C TRP A 47 -1.47 3.67 10.50
N LYS A 48 -2.24 4.23 9.56
CA LYS A 48 -3.64 3.90 9.30
C LYS A 48 -3.82 3.42 7.87
N ILE A 49 -4.67 2.42 7.66
CA ILE A 49 -5.09 2.01 6.30
C ILE A 49 -5.84 3.16 5.68
N VAL A 50 -5.46 3.52 4.46
CA VAL A 50 -6.21 4.43 3.60
C VAL A 50 -6.64 3.76 2.30
N LEU A 51 -6.05 2.62 1.95
CA LEU A 51 -6.47 1.77 0.85
C LEU A 51 -6.18 0.30 1.17
N ASP A 52 -7.15 -0.56 0.87
CA ASP A 52 -7.00 -2.01 0.81
C ASP A 52 -7.67 -2.49 -0.49
N TYR A 53 -6.90 -3.12 -1.36
CA TYR A 53 -7.33 -3.52 -2.69
C TYR A 53 -6.93 -4.97 -2.95
N GLU A 54 -7.93 -5.83 -3.14
CA GLU A 54 -7.72 -7.25 -3.38
C GLU A 54 -7.28 -7.50 -4.84
N CYS A 55 -6.18 -8.23 -5.00
CA CYS A 55 -5.70 -8.71 -6.29
C CYS A 55 -5.88 -10.23 -6.38
N SER A 56 -6.14 -10.73 -7.59
CA SER A 56 -6.35 -12.16 -7.85
C SER A 56 -5.04 -12.95 -7.65
N THR A 57 -3.91 -12.30 -7.93
CA THR A 57 -2.58 -12.91 -7.80
C THR A 57 -1.58 -12.01 -7.08
N LYS A 58 -0.55 -12.62 -6.50
CA LYS A 58 0.60 -11.92 -5.95
C LYS A 58 1.29 -11.02 -7.00
N ASP A 59 1.39 -11.49 -8.24
CA ASP A 59 2.06 -10.76 -9.31
C ASP A 59 1.33 -9.47 -9.69
N GLU A 60 -0.01 -9.47 -9.64
CA GLU A 60 -0.82 -8.25 -9.82
C GLU A 60 -0.56 -7.25 -8.70
N ALA A 61 -0.57 -7.70 -7.43
CA ALA A 61 -0.29 -6.84 -6.29
C ALA A 61 1.13 -6.23 -6.36
N LEU A 62 2.13 -7.05 -6.70
CA LEU A 62 3.51 -6.59 -6.89
C LEU A 62 3.66 -5.64 -8.06
N PHE A 63 2.95 -5.88 -9.17
CA PHE A 63 2.95 -4.99 -10.33
C PHE A 63 2.38 -3.62 -9.95
N LEU A 64 1.21 -3.57 -9.31
CA LEU A 64 0.60 -2.32 -8.86
C LEU A 64 1.47 -1.60 -7.83
N GLU A 65 2.04 -2.31 -6.85
CA GLU A 65 2.95 -1.73 -5.85
C GLU A 65 4.12 -1.01 -6.53
N ARG A 66 4.79 -1.70 -7.47
CA ARG A 66 5.91 -1.14 -8.23
C ARG A 66 5.47 0.02 -9.10
N PHE A 67 4.31 -0.08 -9.75
CA PHE A 67 3.75 0.98 -10.59
C PHE A 67 3.52 2.25 -9.76
N ILE A 68 2.82 2.15 -8.64
CA ILE A 68 2.52 3.29 -7.75
C ILE A 68 3.80 3.91 -7.20
N LYS A 69 4.75 3.10 -6.71
CA LYS A 69 6.03 3.58 -6.19
C LYS A 69 6.85 4.32 -7.25
N ARG A 70 6.80 3.87 -8.51
CA ARG A 70 7.50 4.51 -9.64
C ARG A 70 6.95 5.90 -9.96
N MET A 71 5.66 6.13 -9.76
CA MET A 71 5.04 7.42 -10.05
C MET A 71 5.55 8.54 -9.15
N LYS A 72 6.05 8.23 -7.93
CA LYS A 72 6.60 9.19 -6.96
C LYS A 72 5.71 10.43 -6.77
N SER A 73 4.41 10.24 -6.83
CA SER A 73 3.43 11.32 -6.88
C SER A 73 2.40 11.15 -5.79
N ARG A 74 2.40 12.08 -4.83
CA ARG A 74 1.38 12.15 -3.77
C ARG A 74 -0.01 12.27 -4.38
N LYS A 75 -0.18 13.19 -5.34
CA LYS A 75 -1.45 13.40 -6.05
C LYS A 75 -1.96 12.12 -6.74
N PHE A 76 -1.05 11.27 -7.21
CA PHE A 76 -1.44 10.00 -7.81
C PHE A 76 -1.94 9.00 -6.76
N ILE A 77 -1.29 8.94 -5.60
CA ILE A 77 -1.76 8.14 -4.47
C ILE A 77 -3.14 8.63 -4.01
N ASP A 78 -3.32 9.94 -3.84
CA ASP A 78 -4.60 10.52 -3.44
C ASP A 78 -5.72 10.14 -4.44
N LYS A 79 -5.45 10.26 -5.75
CA LYS A 79 -6.38 9.82 -6.80
C LYS A 79 -6.76 8.34 -6.72
N ILE A 80 -5.80 7.47 -6.41
CA ILE A 80 -6.08 6.02 -6.25
C ILE A 80 -6.94 5.78 -5.00
N ILE A 81 -6.68 6.50 -3.91
CA ILE A 81 -7.46 6.39 -2.67
C ILE A 81 -8.90 6.87 -2.91
N GLU A 82 -9.08 7.97 -3.64
CA GLU A 82 -10.39 8.51 -4.02
C GLU A 82 -11.13 7.62 -5.01
N ASN A 83 -10.41 7.02 -5.98
CA ASN A 83 -10.98 6.13 -6.99
C ASN A 83 -10.07 4.91 -7.22
N ASN A 84 -10.36 3.83 -6.51
CA ASN A 84 -9.61 2.58 -6.62
C ASN A 84 -9.83 1.83 -7.95
N GLN A 85 -10.84 2.18 -8.76
CA GLN A 85 -11.04 1.55 -10.08
C GLN A 85 -9.89 1.82 -11.04
N ILE A 86 -9.12 2.89 -10.83
CA ILE A 86 -7.91 3.19 -11.59
C ILE A 86 -6.93 2.00 -11.57
N LEU A 87 -6.91 1.22 -10.48
CA LEU A 87 -6.05 0.04 -10.37
C LEU A 87 -6.46 -1.08 -11.34
N ASN A 88 -7.77 -1.26 -11.57
CA ASN A 88 -8.25 -2.19 -12.60
C ASN A 88 -7.79 -1.75 -13.99
N ASP A 89 -7.91 -0.46 -14.31
CA ASP A 89 -7.47 0.08 -15.61
C ASP A 89 -5.97 -0.11 -15.83
N ILE A 90 -5.17 0.01 -14.78
CA ILE A 90 -3.73 -0.23 -14.82
C ILE A 90 -3.42 -1.71 -15.05
N LEU A 91 -4.15 -2.61 -14.38
CA LEU A 91 -4.00 -4.06 -14.57
C LEU A 91 -4.40 -4.50 -15.98
N ASN A 92 -5.48 -3.95 -16.54
CA ASN A 92 -5.95 -4.27 -17.89
C ASN A 92 -5.00 -3.79 -18.99
N LYS A 93 -4.07 -2.88 -18.68
CA LYS A 93 -3.07 -2.32 -19.61
C LYS A 93 -1.68 -2.93 -19.42
N ARG A 94 -1.52 -3.89 -18.50
CA ARG A 94 -0.27 -4.60 -18.22
C ARG A 94 0.15 -5.49 -19.39
#